data_AF-E6X8F9-F1
#
_entry.id   AF-E6X8F9-F1
#
_cell.length_a   1.000
_cell.length_b   1.000
_cell.length_c   1.000
_cell.angle_alpha   90.00
_cell.angle_beta   90.00
_cell.angle_gamma   90.00
#
_symmetry.space_group_name_H-M   'P 1'
#
loop_
_entity.id
_entity.type
_entity.pdbx_description
1 polymer ?
#
loop_
_entity_poly.entity_id
_entity_poly.type
_entity_poly.pdbx_seq_one_letter_code
_entity_poly.pdbx_strand_id
1 'polypeptide(L)'
;MHLMGLFDFRDISKRKGNLSSITVTCTPDQININEVNITFPTNYTTLKKILGEASRIEPIKQTKNNVYLWDDLGIYCSSADPEKMLMLLLVEDNRYGLGHQPLTNFTGTVLIDGAPIEQNIGNVDMDRPYMIRSIIKEDKQVAIALGWNPGV
;
A
#
# COMPACT_ATOMS: atom_id res chain seq x y z
N MET A 1 20.47 -41.05 -9.89
CA MET A 1 19.03 -40.76 -10.14
C MET A 1 18.59 -39.79 -9.05
N HIS A 2 18.60 -38.49 -9.32
CA HIS A 2 17.98 -37.45 -8.50
C HIS A 2 17.30 -36.49 -9.47
N LEU A 3 15.96 -36.46 -9.40
CA LEU A 3 15.08 -35.65 -10.23
C LEU A 3 15.40 -34.16 -10.03
N MET A 4 15.84 -33.47 -11.08
CA MET A 4 15.57 -32.03 -11.21
C MET A 4 14.07 -31.92 -11.47
N GLY A 5 13.33 -31.28 -10.55
CA GLY A 5 11.95 -30.89 -10.79
C GLY A 5 11.92 -29.97 -12.00
N LEU A 6 11.31 -30.43 -13.10
CA LEU A 6 11.00 -29.59 -14.24
C LEU A 6 10.13 -28.43 -13.76
N PHE A 7 10.65 -27.21 -13.87
CA PHE A 7 9.81 -26.01 -13.83
C PHE A 7 8.79 -26.13 -14.97
N ASP A 8 7.52 -26.35 -14.64
CA ASP A 8 6.45 -26.41 -15.62
C ASP A 8 5.94 -25.00 -15.94
N PHE A 9 6.46 -24.45 -17.05
CA PHE A 9 6.07 -23.15 -17.62
C PHE A 9 4.65 -23.14 -18.22
N ARG A 10 3.95 -24.28 -18.23
CA ARG A 10 2.58 -24.42 -18.74
C ARG A 10 1.52 -24.29 -17.67
N ASP A 11 1.91 -24.23 -16.39
CA ASP A 11 1.00 -23.98 -15.30
C ASP A 11 0.57 -22.50 -15.29
N ILE A 12 -0.56 -22.21 -15.94
CA ILE A 12 -1.14 -20.87 -16.05
C ILE A 12 -1.47 -20.31 -14.66
N SER A 13 -1.73 -21.16 -13.66
CA SER A 13 -1.99 -20.75 -12.28
C SER A 13 -0.74 -20.28 -11.52
N LYS A 14 0.46 -20.61 -12.03
CA LYS A 14 1.76 -20.17 -11.51
C LYS A 14 2.40 -19.02 -12.29
N ARG A 15 1.78 -18.57 -13.37
CA ARG A 15 2.15 -17.28 -13.97
C ARG A 15 1.78 -16.23 -12.94
N LYS A 16 2.78 -15.52 -12.38
CA LYS A 16 2.56 -14.25 -11.67
C LYS A 16 1.60 -13.46 -12.55
N GLY A 17 0.32 -13.41 -12.16
CA GLY A 17 -0.67 -12.64 -12.88
C GLY A 17 -0.07 -11.25 -13.05
N ASN A 18 -0.15 -10.68 -14.25
CA ASN A 18 0.23 -9.30 -14.46
C ASN A 18 -0.51 -8.50 -13.39
N LEU A 19 0.19 -8.08 -12.33
CA LEU A 19 -0.41 -7.28 -11.27
C LEU A 19 -0.78 -5.99 -11.97
N SER A 20 -2.08 -5.83 -12.22
CA SER A 20 -2.64 -4.61 -12.78
C SER A 20 -2.11 -3.44 -11.96
N SER A 21 -1.51 -2.45 -12.64
CA SER A 21 -0.97 -1.25 -12.01
C SER A 21 -1.97 -0.69 -11.01
N ILE A 22 -1.53 -0.48 -9.76
CA ILE A 22 -2.40 0.07 -8.71
C ILE A 22 -2.76 1.50 -9.07
N THR A 23 -4.04 1.82 -9.05
CA THR A 23 -4.54 3.20 -9.17
C THR A 23 -5.26 3.57 -7.90
N VAL A 24 -4.80 4.61 -7.22
CA VAL A 24 -5.46 5.21 -6.07
C VAL A 24 -6.13 6.51 -6.51
N THR A 25 -7.42 6.64 -6.25
CA THR A 25 -8.17 7.88 -6.48
C THR A 25 -8.73 8.39 -5.16
N CYS A 26 -8.46 9.64 -4.86
CA CYS A 26 -8.90 10.34 -3.66
C CYS A 26 -9.85 11.45 -4.11
N THR A 27 -11.10 11.41 -3.66
CA THR A 27 -12.10 12.49 -3.83
C THR A 27 -12.38 13.11 -2.46
N PRO A 28 -13.09 14.24 -2.33
CA PRO A 28 -13.31 14.86 -1.02
C PRO A 28 -13.88 13.88 0.03
N ASP A 29 -14.76 12.97 -0.39
CA ASP A 29 -15.48 12.07 0.53
C ASP A 29 -14.87 10.67 0.70
N GLN A 30 -13.97 10.22 -0.18
CA GLN A 30 -13.55 8.81 -0.20
C GLN A 30 -12.20 8.55 -0.88
N ILE A 31 -11.64 7.38 -0.59
CA ILE A 31 -10.52 6.77 -1.29
C ILE A 31 -11.03 5.55 -2.06
N ASN A 32 -10.58 5.36 -3.30
CA ASN A 32 -10.71 4.11 -4.02
C ASN A 32 -9.32 3.58 -4.41
N ILE A 33 -9.13 2.26 -4.33
CA ILE A 33 -7.96 1.56 -4.85
C ILE A 33 -8.45 0.58 -5.90
N ASN A 34 -8.00 0.73 -7.15
CA ASN A 34 -8.50 0.00 -8.32
C ASN A 34 -10.05 0.00 -8.38
N GLU A 35 -10.64 1.19 -8.25
CA GLU A 35 -12.11 1.41 -8.26
C GLU A 35 -12.89 0.81 -7.07
N VAL A 36 -12.21 0.12 -6.16
CA VAL A 36 -12.83 -0.38 -4.92
C VAL A 36 -12.69 0.65 -3.82
N ASN A 37 -13.83 1.11 -3.28
CA ASN A 37 -13.86 2.01 -2.13
C ASN A 37 -13.17 1.37 -0.92
N ILE A 38 -12.34 2.17 -0.24
CA ILE A 38 -11.70 1.80 1.02
C ILE A 38 -11.95 2.87 2.06
N THR A 39 -12.30 2.44 3.27
CA THR A 39 -12.46 3.27 4.45
C THR A 39 -11.42 2.88 5.49
N PHE A 40 -10.99 3.86 6.30
CA PHE A 40 -10.09 3.62 7.42
C PHE A 40 -10.79 3.96 8.75
N PRO A 41 -10.61 3.17 9.82
CA PRO A 41 -9.87 1.90 9.88
C PRO A 41 -10.43 0.83 8.93
N THR A 42 -9.53 0.08 8.31
CA THR A 42 -9.85 -1.10 7.47
C THR A 42 -9.40 -2.39 8.16
N ASN A 43 -9.50 -3.53 7.48
CA ASN A 43 -8.97 -4.81 7.95
C ASN A 43 -8.21 -5.57 6.86
N TYR A 44 -7.42 -6.57 7.27
CA TYR A 44 -6.62 -7.38 6.36
C TYR A 44 -7.47 -8.11 5.33
N THR A 45 -8.67 -8.57 5.69
CA THR A 45 -9.57 -9.27 4.76
C THR A 45 -10.00 -8.36 3.60
N THR A 46 -10.29 -7.09 3.88
CA THR A 46 -10.59 -6.08 2.86
C THR A 46 -9.37 -5.79 1.99
N LEU A 47 -8.21 -5.55 2.59
CA LEU A 47 -6.97 -5.31 1.84
C LEU A 47 -6.60 -6.50 0.96
N LYS A 48 -6.78 -7.73 1.45
CA LYS A 48 -6.53 -8.95 0.69
C LYS A 48 -7.39 -9.06 -0.56
N LYS A 49 -8.64 -8.57 -0.53
CA LYS A 49 -9.51 -8.54 -1.72
C LYS A 49 -9.04 -7.52 -2.76
N ILE A 50 -8.42 -6.43 -2.32
CA ILE A 50 -7.98 -5.31 -3.17
C ILE A 50 -6.56 -5.56 -3.73
N LEU A 51 -5.63 -5.96 -2.86
CA LEU A 51 -4.20 -6.03 -3.12
C LEU A 51 -3.69 -7.47 -3.27
N GLY A 52 -4.51 -8.47 -2.97
CA GLY A 52 -4.08 -9.87 -2.82
C GLY A 52 -3.45 -10.17 -1.46
N GLU A 53 -2.92 -11.37 -1.28
CA GLU A 53 -2.20 -11.74 -0.05
C GLU A 53 -0.94 -10.88 0.13
N ALA A 54 -0.65 -10.47 1.37
CA ALA A 54 0.64 -9.89 1.69
C ALA A 54 1.74 -10.93 1.40
N SER A 55 2.77 -10.50 0.67
CA SER A 55 3.92 -11.33 0.30
C SER A 55 4.75 -11.72 1.53
N ARG A 56 4.82 -10.82 2.53
CA ARG A 56 5.47 -11.05 3.82
C ARG A 56 4.66 -10.41 4.94
N ILE A 57 4.68 -11.05 6.11
CA ILE A 57 4.19 -10.47 7.36
C ILE A 57 5.31 -10.59 8.38
N GLU A 58 5.81 -9.46 8.84
CA GLU A 58 6.99 -9.40 9.71
C GLU A 58 6.65 -8.81 11.07
N PRO A 59 6.96 -9.50 12.18
CA PRO A 59 6.75 -8.93 13.51
C PRO A 59 7.77 -7.83 13.80
N ILE A 60 7.30 -6.69 14.33
CA ILE A 60 8.19 -5.65 14.82
C ILE A 60 8.64 -6.01 16.24
N LYS A 61 9.96 -6.19 16.42
CA LYS A 61 10.54 -6.51 17.73
C LYS A 61 10.06 -5.54 18.80
N GLN A 62 9.73 -6.08 19.98
CA GLN A 62 9.32 -5.31 21.17
C GLN A 62 7.99 -4.55 21.05
N THR A 63 7.20 -4.80 20.00
CA THR A 63 5.82 -4.28 19.88
C THR A 63 4.85 -5.42 19.60
N LYS A 64 3.54 -5.12 19.63
CA LYS A 64 2.51 -6.05 19.14
C LYS A 64 2.25 -5.93 17.63
N ASN A 65 2.94 -5.00 16.95
CA ASN A 65 2.70 -4.72 15.55
C ASN A 65 3.32 -5.79 14.65
N ASN A 66 2.57 -6.13 13.60
CA ASN A 66 3.08 -6.79 12.42
C ASN A 66 3.12 -5.80 11.26
N VAL A 67 4.08 -5.98 10.37
CA VAL A 67 4.18 -5.27 9.09
C VAL A 67 3.75 -6.21 7.99
N TYR A 68 2.65 -5.87 7.33
CA TYR A 68 2.09 -6.57 6.18
C TYR A 68 2.66 -5.90 4.92
N LEU A 69 3.38 -6.66 4.10
CA LEU A 69 4.16 -6.18 2.97
C LEU A 69 3.63 -6.80 1.68
N TRP A 70 3.19 -5.97 0.74
CA TRP A 70 2.91 -6.35 -0.64
C TRP A 70 4.12 -5.96 -1.48
N ASP A 71 5.12 -6.84 -1.47
CA ASP A 71 6.47 -6.54 -1.96
C ASP A 71 6.48 -6.08 -3.40
N ASP A 72 5.79 -6.82 -4.28
CA ASP A 72 5.70 -6.54 -5.71
C ASP A 72 4.89 -5.27 -6.03
N LEU A 73 4.12 -4.76 -5.06
CA LEU A 73 3.32 -3.54 -5.22
C LEU A 73 4.00 -2.30 -4.62
N GLY A 74 5.06 -2.46 -3.83
CA GLY A 74 5.64 -1.37 -3.08
C GLY A 74 4.72 -0.81 -1.99
N ILE A 75 3.85 -1.64 -1.39
CA ILE A 75 2.87 -1.20 -0.39
C ILE A 75 3.11 -1.92 0.93
N TYR A 76 2.95 -1.22 2.05
CA TYR A 76 2.90 -1.87 3.36
C TYR A 76 1.90 -1.24 4.34
N CYS A 77 1.56 -2.02 5.37
CA CYS A 77 0.74 -1.62 6.51
C CYS A 77 1.39 -2.10 7.80
N SER A 78 1.47 -1.26 8.83
CA SER A 78 1.84 -1.70 10.18
C SER A 78 0.60 -1.70 11.08
N SER A 79 0.28 -2.83 11.70
CA SER A 79 -0.83 -2.91 12.64
C SER A 79 -0.60 -3.94 13.75
N ALA A 80 -1.04 -3.61 14.97
CA ALA A 80 -1.15 -4.57 16.08
C ALA A 80 -2.36 -5.50 15.95
N ASP A 81 -3.35 -5.09 15.15
CA ASP A 81 -4.62 -5.77 15.00
C ASP A 81 -4.98 -5.86 13.50
N PRO A 82 -5.04 -7.07 12.91
CA PRO A 82 -5.43 -7.23 11.52
C PRO A 82 -6.87 -6.78 11.23
N GLU A 83 -7.73 -6.67 12.25
CA GLU A 83 -9.10 -6.17 12.13
C GLU A 83 -9.19 -4.64 12.22
N LYS A 84 -8.08 -3.96 12.58
CA LYS A 84 -8.00 -2.51 12.70
C LYS A 84 -6.69 -1.96 12.13
N MET A 85 -6.65 -1.86 10.81
CA MET A 85 -5.55 -1.28 10.06
C MET A 85 -5.82 0.19 9.74
N LEU A 86 -4.95 1.08 10.20
CA LEU A 86 -5.20 2.53 10.18
C LEU A 86 -4.57 3.26 9.00
N MET A 87 -3.55 2.67 8.36
CA MET A 87 -2.76 3.37 7.35
C MET A 87 -2.10 2.39 6.39
N LEU A 88 -2.07 2.75 5.11
CA LEU A 88 -1.24 2.19 4.07
C LEU A 88 -0.12 3.17 3.73
N LEU A 89 1.05 2.63 3.41
CA LEU A 89 2.18 3.35 2.88
C LEU A 89 2.50 2.83 1.49
N LEU A 90 2.43 3.72 0.50
CA LEU A 90 2.85 3.48 -0.88
C LEU A 90 4.31 3.97 -0.99
N VAL A 91 5.28 3.07 -1.05
CA VAL A 91 6.71 3.38 -0.91
C VAL A 91 7.31 3.63 -2.29
N GLU A 92 7.55 4.90 -2.62
CA GLU A 92 8.12 5.31 -3.91
C GLU A 92 9.65 5.20 -3.96
N ASP A 93 10.33 5.21 -2.80
CA ASP A 93 11.77 4.97 -2.70
C ASP A 93 12.12 4.14 -1.46
N ASN A 94 12.24 2.83 -1.65
CA ASN A 94 12.59 1.88 -0.59
C ASN A 94 14.07 1.94 -0.17
N ARG A 95 14.89 2.85 -0.70
CA ARG A 95 16.28 3.03 -0.25
C ARG A 95 16.39 3.93 0.98
N TYR A 96 15.37 4.75 1.24
CA TYR A 96 15.37 5.75 2.31
C TYR A 96 14.98 5.21 3.70
N GLY A 97 15.00 3.89 3.89
CA GLY A 97 15.04 3.25 5.21
C GLY A 97 13.88 3.63 6.14
N LEU A 98 12.65 3.26 5.77
CA LEU A 98 11.47 3.40 6.63
C LEU A 98 11.34 2.26 7.67
N GLY A 99 12.38 1.43 7.83
CA GLY A 99 12.36 0.22 8.66
C GLY A 99 12.04 -1.02 7.82
N HIS A 100 10.94 -1.70 8.15
CA HIS A 100 10.41 -2.78 7.31
C HIS A 100 9.89 -2.19 6.01
N GLN A 101 10.39 -2.67 4.87
CA GLN A 101 10.12 -2.07 3.57
C GLN A 101 9.81 -3.12 2.49
N PRO A 102 8.96 -2.76 1.51
CA PRO A 102 8.73 -3.59 0.33
C PRO A 102 10.01 -3.80 -0.49
N LEU A 103 10.10 -4.94 -1.19
CA LEU A 103 11.24 -5.25 -2.06
C LEU A 103 11.31 -4.37 -3.32
N THR A 104 10.17 -3.89 -3.83
CA THR A 104 10.12 -2.97 -4.97
C THR A 104 9.46 -1.65 -4.59
N ASN A 105 9.69 -0.62 -5.39
CA ASN A 105 9.00 0.66 -5.23
C ASN A 105 7.57 0.57 -5.78
N PHE A 106 6.70 1.39 -5.23
CA PHE A 106 5.38 1.66 -5.76
C PHE A 106 5.53 2.37 -7.11
N THR A 107 4.89 1.81 -8.14
CA THR A 107 4.88 2.38 -9.51
C THR A 107 3.45 2.63 -10.00
N GLY A 108 2.48 2.61 -9.09
CA GLY A 108 1.10 2.90 -9.40
C GLY A 108 0.84 4.40 -9.58
N THR A 109 -0.43 4.74 -9.82
CA THR A 109 -0.87 6.12 -9.98
C THR A 109 -1.66 6.57 -8.75
N VAL A 110 -1.42 7.79 -8.28
CA VAL A 110 -2.23 8.42 -7.22
C VAL A 110 -2.82 9.72 -7.74
N LEU A 111 -4.15 9.81 -7.71
CA LEU A 111 -4.90 10.99 -8.13
C LEU A 111 -5.66 11.59 -6.95
N ILE A 112 -5.61 12.90 -6.80
CA ILE A 112 -6.40 13.68 -5.85
C ILE A 112 -7.31 14.60 -6.67
N ASP A 113 -8.62 14.41 -6.52
CA ASP A 113 -9.67 15.15 -7.24
C ASP A 113 -9.47 15.15 -8.76
N GLY A 114 -8.97 14.03 -9.28
CA GLY A 114 -8.73 13.82 -10.71
C GLY A 114 -7.37 14.30 -11.22
N ALA A 115 -6.54 14.96 -10.40
CA ALA A 115 -5.20 15.39 -10.79
C ALA A 115 -4.09 14.57 -10.12
N PRO A 116 -2.89 14.47 -10.71
CA PRO A 116 -1.74 13.83 -10.07
C PRO A 116 -1.42 14.43 -8.70
N ILE A 117 -0.92 13.59 -7.79
CA ILE A 117 -0.62 13.98 -6.40
C ILE A 117 0.28 15.21 -6.29
N GLU A 118 1.27 15.35 -7.19
CA GLU A 118 2.25 16.44 -7.19
C GLU A 118 1.58 17.83 -7.32
N GLN A 119 0.39 17.88 -7.92
CA GLN A 119 -0.35 19.13 -8.14
C GLN A 119 -1.25 19.47 -6.94
N ASN A 120 -1.78 18.47 -6.24
CA ASN A 120 -2.91 18.66 -5.33
C ASN A 120 -2.64 18.30 -3.88
N ILE A 121 -1.54 17.61 -3.54
CA ILE A 121 -1.29 17.17 -2.17
C ILE A 121 -1.21 18.31 -1.15
N GLY A 122 -0.77 19.50 -1.57
CA GLY A 122 -0.73 20.70 -0.72
C GLY A 122 -2.09 21.36 -0.47
N ASN A 123 -3.13 20.98 -1.22
CA ASN A 123 -4.46 21.60 -1.21
C ASN A 123 -5.56 20.64 -0.70
N VAL A 124 -5.17 19.58 0.02
CA VAL A 124 -6.13 18.63 0.58
C VAL A 124 -6.73 19.21 1.87
N ASP A 125 -8.05 19.41 1.87
CA ASP A 125 -8.77 19.88 3.04
C ASP A 125 -8.63 18.93 4.24
N MET A 126 -8.60 19.50 5.46
CA MET A 126 -8.40 18.73 6.68
C MET A 126 -9.65 17.98 7.17
N ASP A 127 -10.83 18.31 6.61
CA ASP A 127 -12.13 17.75 6.97
C ASP A 127 -12.50 16.49 6.17
N ARG A 128 -11.64 16.04 5.26
CA ARG A 128 -11.84 14.77 4.57
C ARG A 128 -11.89 13.61 5.57
N PRO A 129 -12.74 12.59 5.37
CA PRO A 129 -12.87 11.47 6.31
C PRO A 129 -11.65 10.52 6.34
N TYR A 130 -10.60 10.86 5.59
CA TYR A 130 -9.35 10.13 5.49
C TYR A 130 -8.18 11.11 5.39
N MET A 131 -6.98 10.62 5.68
CA MET A 131 -5.75 11.37 5.46
C MET A 131 -5.04 10.88 4.20
N ILE A 132 -4.46 11.82 3.45
CA ILE A 132 -3.42 11.55 2.45
C ILE A 132 -2.26 12.53 2.69
N ARG A 133 -1.02 12.03 2.75
CA ARG A 133 0.18 12.86 3.01
C ARG A 133 1.39 12.35 2.27
N SER A 134 2.20 13.26 1.76
CA SER A 134 3.57 12.96 1.31
C SER A 134 4.49 12.74 2.51
N ILE A 135 5.26 11.65 2.48
CA ILE A 135 6.38 11.44 3.39
C ILE A 135 7.65 11.91 2.67
N ILE A 136 8.23 13.00 3.16
CA ILE A 136 9.43 13.61 2.60
C ILE A 136 10.66 13.23 3.43
N LYS A 137 11.75 12.83 2.76
CA LYS A 137 13.09 12.63 3.32
C LYS A 137 14.10 13.29 2.39
N GLU A 138 15.00 14.12 2.93
CA GLU A 138 16.03 14.82 2.15
C GLU A 138 15.45 15.51 0.91
N ASP A 139 14.36 16.26 1.10
CA ASP A 139 13.62 16.99 0.05
C ASP A 139 13.03 16.12 -1.08
N LYS A 140 13.00 14.80 -0.89
CA LYS A 140 12.39 13.84 -1.82
C LYS A 140 11.18 13.16 -1.18
N GLN A 141 10.09 13.01 -1.95
CA GLN A 141 8.99 12.12 -1.57
C GLN A 141 9.47 10.67 -1.65
N VAL A 142 9.38 9.96 -0.52
CA VAL A 142 9.80 8.56 -0.40
C VAL A 142 8.63 7.61 -0.21
N ALA A 143 7.49 8.14 0.23
CA ALA A 143 6.25 7.39 0.32
C ALA A 143 5.03 8.33 0.35
N ILE A 144 3.87 7.76 0.05
CA ILE A 144 2.57 8.39 0.23
C ILE A 144 1.83 7.62 1.33
N ALA A 145 1.37 8.34 2.35
CA ALA A 145 0.54 7.81 3.42
C ALA A 145 -0.94 8.02 3.12
N LEU A 146 -1.72 6.94 3.18
CA LEU A 146 -3.17 6.92 3.06
C LEU A 146 -3.74 6.28 4.33
N GLY A 147 -4.71 6.91 4.99
CA GLY A 147 -5.19 6.32 6.25
C GLY A 147 -6.35 7.02 6.90
N TRP A 148 -6.59 6.64 8.15
CA TRP A 148 -7.61 7.20 9.02
C TRP A 148 -7.30 8.67 9.33
N ASN A 149 -8.30 9.55 9.22
CA ASN A 149 -8.19 10.92 9.72
C ASN A 149 -8.71 10.98 11.16
N PRO A 150 -7.86 11.24 12.17
CA PRO A 150 -8.31 11.43 13.56
C PRO A 150 -9.03 12.77 13.80
N GLY A 151 -8.96 13.71 12.87
CA GLY A 151 -9.49 15.06 13.01
C GLY A 151 -10.97 15.21 12.66
N VAL A 152 -11.62 14.13 12.23
CA VAL A 152 -13.03 14.07 11.78
C VAL A 152 -13.80 13.06 12.63
#